data_AF-A0A2P1UJV0-F1
#
_entry.id   AF-A0A2P1UJV0-F1
#
_cell.length_a   1.000
_cell.length_b   1.000
_cell.length_c   1.000
_cell.angle_alpha   90.00
_cell.angle_beta   90.00
_cell.angle_gamma   90.00
#
_symmetry.space_group_name_H-M   'P 1'
#
loop_
_entity.id
_entity.type
_entity.pdbx_description
1 polymer ?
#
loop_
_entity_poly.entity_id
_entity_poly.type
_entity_poly.pdbx_seq_one_letter_code
_entity_poly.pdbx_strand_id
1 'polypeptide(L)'
;MRAIAKDDILYIHHEDVPVYKKGGSVVRNSYFWALKSIACGARRGQDWEFDAEVWVALVRMLLCFANSGYLGDGETILEFTVDCPIPEPLRGISTYL
;
A
#
# COMPACT_ATOMS: atom_id res chain seq x y z
N MET A 1 -4.47 -5.79 1.32
CA MET A 1 -3.44 -5.57 0.29
C MET A 1 -2.30 -6.56 0.48
N ARG A 2 -2.22 -7.62 -0.32
CA ARG A 2 -1.16 -8.63 -0.23
C ARG A 2 0.22 -7.99 -0.38
N ALA A 3 1.07 -8.25 0.60
CA ALA A 3 2.35 -7.59 0.76
C ALA A 3 3.49 -8.59 1.02
N ILE A 4 4.66 -8.32 0.44
CA ILE A 4 5.91 -9.04 0.67
C ILE A 4 7.00 -8.00 0.88
N ALA A 5 7.84 -8.17 1.90
CA ALA A 5 9.03 -7.34 2.09
C ALA A 5 10.28 -8.19 1.81
N LYS A 6 11.14 -7.73 0.90
CA LYS A 6 12.37 -8.40 0.52
C LYS A 6 13.43 -7.37 0.13
N ASP A 7 14.66 -7.55 0.61
CA ASP A 7 15.81 -6.71 0.28
C ASP A 7 15.52 -5.20 0.45
N ASP A 8 14.88 -4.84 1.57
CA ASP A 8 14.44 -3.47 1.91
C ASP A 8 13.45 -2.83 0.92
N ILE A 9 12.80 -3.64 0.08
CA ILE A 9 11.68 -3.24 -0.77
C ILE A 9 10.39 -3.91 -0.29
N LEU A 10 9.35 -3.11 -0.12
CA LEU A 10 7.98 -3.59 0.05
C LEU A 10 7.32 -3.71 -1.31
N TYR A 11 6.82 -4.90 -1.61
CA TYR A 11 6.00 -5.22 -2.78
C TYR A 11 4.54 -5.31 -2.36
N ILE A 12 3.65 -4.62 -3.07
CA ILE A 12 2.20 -4.74 -2.94
C ILE A 12 1.64 -5.33 -4.23
N HIS A 13 0.85 -6.41 -4.10
CA HIS A 13 0.32 -7.12 -5.25
C HIS A 13 -0.49 -6.20 -6.17
N HIS A 14 -0.23 -6.27 -7.48
CA HIS A 14 -0.78 -5.35 -8.48
C HIS A 14 -2.32 -5.34 -8.59
N GLU A 15 -3.00 -6.37 -8.09
CA GLU A 15 -4.47 -6.42 -8.04
C GLU A 15 -5.04 -5.68 -6.82
N ASP A 16 -4.22 -5.42 -5.80
CA ASP A 16 -4.65 -4.85 -4.53
C ASP A 16 -4.27 -3.36 -4.39
N VAL A 17 -3.50 -2.84 -5.35
CA VAL A 17 -3.21 -1.40 -5.46
C VAL A 17 -4.39 -0.66 -6.09
N PRO A 18 -4.63 0.62 -5.75
CA PRO A 18 -5.74 1.36 -6.33
C PRO A 18 -5.57 1.54 -7.85
N VAL A 19 -6.70 1.75 -8.53
CA VAL A 19 -6.73 2.01 -9.97
C VAL A 19 -7.32 3.40 -10.21
N TYR A 20 -6.61 4.21 -11.01
CA TYR A 20 -7.15 5.49 -11.47
C TYR A 20 -8.36 5.27 -12.39
N LYS A 21 -9.46 5.98 -12.11
CA LYS A 21 -10.66 5.98 -12.93
C LYS A 21 -11.06 7.41 -13.30
N LYS A 22 -11.02 7.72 -14.60
CA LYS A 22 -11.52 9.01 -15.11
C LYS A 22 -13.00 9.16 -14.78
N GLY A 23 -13.36 10.27 -14.12
CA GLY A 23 -14.73 10.50 -13.62
C GLY A 23 -15.12 9.62 -12.42
N GLY A 24 -14.18 8.89 -11.82
CA GLY A 24 -14.39 8.10 -10.62
C GLY A 24 -14.35 8.91 -9.32
N SER A 25 -14.34 8.20 -8.19
CA SER A 25 -14.25 8.82 -6.85
C SER A 25 -13.01 9.70 -6.73
N VAL A 26 -13.22 10.94 -6.27
CA VAL A 26 -12.13 11.88 -5.97
C VAL A 26 -11.19 11.27 -4.93
N VAL A 27 -11.73 10.63 -3.88
CA VAL A 27 -10.91 10.03 -2.81
C VAL A 27 -10.04 8.90 -3.33
N ARG A 28 -10.59 7.94 -4.08
CA ARG A 28 -9.80 6.81 -4.63
C ARG A 28 -8.76 7.27 -5.65
N ASN A 29 -9.09 8.27 -6.47
CA ASN A 29 -8.12 8.84 -7.40
C ASN A 29 -7.01 9.61 -6.67
N SER A 30 -7.32 10.35 -5.60
CA SER A 30 -6.31 10.98 -4.76
C SER A 30 -5.43 9.95 -4.06
N TYR A 31 -6.03 8.87 -3.53
CA TYR A 31 -5.29 7.76 -2.93
C TYR A 31 -4.32 7.11 -3.92
N PHE A 32 -4.79 6.84 -5.14
CA PHE A 32 -3.95 6.35 -6.24
C PHE A 32 -2.73 7.24 -6.48
N TRP A 33 -2.94 8.55 -6.62
CA TRP A 33 -1.83 9.47 -6.91
C TRP A 33 -0.88 9.63 -5.73
N ALA A 34 -1.39 9.61 -4.49
CA ALA A 34 -0.59 9.73 -3.29
C ALA A 34 0.31 8.50 -3.07
N LEU A 35 -0.21 7.28 -3.28
CA LEU A 35 0.62 6.07 -3.24
C LEU A 35 1.65 6.10 -4.38
N LYS A 36 1.21 6.46 -5.59
CA LYS A 36 2.09 6.44 -6.77
C LYS A 36 3.24 7.45 -6.67
N SER A 37 3.06 8.56 -5.95
CA SER A 37 4.11 9.59 -5.84
C SER A 37 5.25 9.22 -4.91
N ILE A 38 5.09 8.20 -4.06
CA ILE A 38 6.15 7.69 -3.18
C ILE A 38 6.64 6.29 -3.56
N ALA A 39 6.06 5.67 -4.58
CA ALA A 39 6.51 4.36 -5.06
C ALA A 39 7.82 4.50 -5.85
N CYS A 40 8.78 3.63 -5.61
CA CYS A 40 10.00 3.51 -6.44
C CYS A 40 9.72 2.69 -7.71
N GLY A 41 8.65 1.87 -7.71
CA GLY A 41 8.14 1.14 -8.88
C GLY A 41 6.62 1.05 -8.88
N ALA A 42 5.97 1.50 -9.97
CA ALA A 42 4.50 1.47 -10.10
C ALA A 42 4.08 1.23 -11.58
N ARG A 43 4.63 0.18 -12.18
CA ARG A 43 4.36 -0.18 -13.58
C ARG A 43 3.00 -0.84 -13.71
N ARG A 44 2.35 -0.66 -14.87
CA ARG A 44 1.03 -1.23 -15.12
C ARG A 44 1.11 -2.76 -15.15
N GLY A 45 0.28 -3.43 -14.35
CA GLY A 45 0.22 -4.90 -14.27
C GLY A 45 1.42 -5.53 -13.57
N GLN A 46 2.11 -4.76 -12.72
CA GLN A 46 3.21 -5.23 -11.88
C GLN A 46 2.96 -4.76 -10.46
N ASP A 47 3.53 -5.50 -9.51
CA ASP A 47 3.46 -5.15 -8.09
C ASP A 47 4.07 -3.76 -7.88
N TRP A 48 3.51 -3.02 -6.93
CA TRP A 48 4.06 -1.71 -6.59
C TRP A 48 5.16 -1.86 -5.55
N GLU A 49 6.24 -1.12 -5.74
CA GLU A 49 7.48 -1.21 -4.99
C GLU A 49 7.68 0.08 -4.18
N PHE A 50 8.03 -0.06 -2.90
CA PHE A 50 8.34 1.03 -1.99
C PHE A 50 9.64 0.72 -1.25
N ASP A 51 10.64 1.59 -1.39
CA ASP A 51 11.88 1.51 -0.64
C ASP A 51 11.68 1.81 0.86
N ALA A 52 12.61 1.34 1.69
CA ALA A 52 12.51 1.46 3.14
C ALA A 52 12.45 2.92 3.61
N GLU A 53 13.07 3.85 2.89
CA GLU A 53 13.10 5.28 3.18
C GLU A 53 11.68 5.89 3.19
N VAL A 54 10.76 5.37 2.38
CA VAL A 54 9.37 5.87 2.31
C VAL A 54 8.38 5.09 3.18
N TRP A 55 8.77 3.97 3.82
CA TRP A 55 7.82 3.13 4.56
C TRP A 55 7.07 3.88 5.68
N VAL A 56 7.74 4.77 6.40
CA VAL A 56 7.08 5.59 7.43
C VAL A 56 6.03 6.53 6.82
N ALA A 57 6.29 7.08 5.64
CA ALA A 57 5.33 7.91 4.92
C ALA A 57 4.15 7.08 4.39
N LEU A 58 4.43 5.90 3.85
CA LEU A 58 3.42 4.93 3.42
C LEU A 58 2.48 4.58 4.57
N VAL A 59 3.01 4.21 5.74
CA VAL A 59 2.22 3.81 6.92
C VAL A 59 1.29 4.93 7.38
N ARG A 60 1.82 6.17 7.48
CA ARG A 60 1.00 7.34 7.86
C ARG A 60 -0.11 7.60 6.86
N MET A 61 0.16 7.45 5.58
CA MET A 61 -0.82 7.62 4.51
C MET A 61 -1.90 6.54 4.57
N LEU A 62 -1.52 5.27 4.66
CA LEU A 62 -2.45 4.15 4.77
C LEU A 62 -3.36 4.29 6.00
N LEU A 63 -2.79 4.65 7.17
CA LEU A 63 -3.56 4.96 8.38
C LEU A 63 -4.52 6.13 8.20
N CYS A 64 -4.09 7.20 7.52
CA CYS A 64 -4.94 8.36 7.24
C CYS A 64 -6.16 7.96 6.40
N PHE A 65 -5.96 7.15 5.35
CA PHE A 65 -7.05 6.68 4.51
C PHE A 65 -7.93 5.64 5.21
N ALA A 66 -7.36 4.71 5.99
CA ALA A 66 -8.13 3.73 6.77
C ALA A 66 -9.09 4.44 7.75
N ASN A 67 -8.58 5.44 8.48
CA ASN A 67 -9.38 6.20 9.45
C ASN A 67 -10.38 7.17 8.81
N SER A 68 -10.31 7.39 7.50
CA SER A 68 -11.23 8.29 6.79
C SER A 68 -12.61 7.67 6.54
N GLY A 69 -12.73 6.34 6.60
CA GLY A 69 -13.98 5.61 6.34
C GLY A 69 -14.41 5.53 4.87
N TYR A 70 -13.59 6.02 3.93
CA TYR A 70 -13.92 6.00 2.49
C TYR A 70 -13.39 4.76 1.75
N LEU A 71 -12.37 4.10 2.30
CA LEU A 71 -11.73 2.91 1.75
C LEU A 71 -11.91 1.75 2.73
N GLY A 72 -12.02 0.52 2.21
CA GLY A 72 -12.09 -0.67 3.05
C GLY A 72 -10.72 -1.20 3.46
N ASP A 73 -10.68 -2.09 4.45
CA ASP A 73 -9.45 -2.70 4.96
C ASP A 73 -8.60 -3.34 3.86
N GLY A 74 -9.23 -3.99 2.88
CA GLY A 74 -8.53 -4.60 1.74
C GLY A 74 -7.76 -3.59 0.88
N GLU A 75 -8.14 -2.30 0.92
CA GLU A 75 -7.48 -1.20 0.20
C GLU A 75 -6.42 -0.48 1.05
N THR A 76 -6.38 -0.68 2.37
CA THR A 76 -5.55 0.15 3.28
C THR A 76 -4.69 -0.62 4.28
N ILE A 77 -4.94 -1.93 4.48
CA ILE A 77 -4.17 -2.79 5.38
C ILE A 77 -3.25 -3.68 4.56
N LEU A 78 -1.98 -3.73 4.96
CA LEU A 78 -0.98 -4.63 4.38
C LEU A 78 -1.18 -6.05 4.93
N GLU A 79 -1.25 -7.03 4.06
CA GLU A 79 -1.54 -8.43 4.40
C GLU A 79 -0.33 -9.28 4.05
N PHE A 80 0.40 -9.73 5.07
CA PHE A 80 1.56 -10.58 4.93
C PHE A 80 1.18 -12.04 5.12
N THR A 81 1.92 -12.95 4.50
CA THR A 81 1.81 -14.38 4.82
C THR A 81 2.52 -14.67 6.14
N VAL A 82 2.08 -15.69 6.87
CA VAL A 82 2.61 -16.04 8.21
C VAL A 82 4.10 -16.37 8.24
N ASP A 83 4.66 -16.75 7.09
CA ASP A 83 6.06 -17.05 6.83
C ASP A 83 6.90 -15.81 6.47
N CYS A 84 6.27 -14.67 6.21
CA CYS A 84 6.95 -13.41 5.92
C CYS A 84 6.97 -12.48 7.16
N PRO A 85 8.12 -12.24 7.80
CA PRO A 85 8.18 -11.34 8.96
C PRO A 85 7.85 -9.90 8.55
N ILE A 86 6.90 -9.27 9.26
CA ILE A 86 6.54 -7.87 9.04
C ILE A 86 7.67 -6.95 9.55
N PRO A 87 8.26 -6.11 8.67
CA PRO A 87 9.26 -5.11 9.09
C PRO A 87 8.68 -4.15 10.12
N GLU A 88 9.49 -3.74 11.10
CA GLU A 88 9.02 -2.90 12.21
C GLU A 88 8.26 -1.64 11.76
N PRO A 89 8.77 -0.81 10.82
CA PRO A 89 8.06 0.39 10.39
C PRO A 89 6.63 0.12 9.88
N LEU A 90 6.39 -1.06 9.33
CA LEU A 90 5.12 -1.44 8.69
C LEU A 90 4.12 -2.05 9.67
N ARG A 91 4.52 -2.47 10.88
CA ARG A 91 3.66 -3.23 11.81
C ARG A 91 2.36 -2.52 12.18
N GLY A 92 2.38 -1.19 12.29
CA GLY A 92 1.21 -0.40 12.67
C GLY A 92 0.06 -0.41 11.65
N ILE A 93 0.28 -0.94 10.45
CA ILE A 93 -0.72 -1.01 9.38
C ILE A 93 -0.75 -2.37 8.66
N SER A 94 -0.23 -3.40 9.33
CA SER A 94 -0.07 -4.73 8.75
C SER A 94 -0.80 -5.80 9.57
N THR A 95 -1.25 -6.85 8.89
CA THR A 95 -1.81 -8.07 9.47
C THR A 95 -1.22 -9.29 8.79
N TYR A 96 -1.40 -10.46 9.39
CA TYR A 96 -1.22 -11.75 8.72
C TYR A 96 -2.53 -12.22 8.09
N LEU A 97 -2.43 -12.93 6.96
CA LEU A 97 -3.51 -13.69 6.33
C LEU A 97 -3.82 -15.00 7.06
#